data_AF-E5VG30-F1
#
_entry.id   AF-E5VG30-F1
#
_cell.length_a   1.000
_cell.length_b   1.000
_cell.length_c   1.000
_cell.angle_alpha   90.00
_cell.angle_beta   90.00
_cell.angle_gamma   90.00
#
_symmetry.space_group_name_H-M   'P 1'
#
loop_
_entity.id
_entity.type
_entity.pdbx_description
1 polymer ?
#
loop_
_entity_poly.entity_id
_entity_poly.type
_entity_poly.pdbx_seq_one_letter_code
_entity_poly.pdbx_strand_id
1 'polypeptide(L)'
;MTSKRKLYREDEKLFFLHSYYQSGMSKHAFCRAHGICCPALLNSWIKKYSNLAEELSLPSEQESPDMSNRSKEAYKDENAQLKKRIKELEKALSFSKLETEARELMITRAEELFNIPIRKKSGAKS
;
A
#
# COMPACT_ATOMS: atom_id res chain seq x y z
N MET A 1 5.62 19.60 -47.31
CA MET A 1 6.45 20.31 -46.29
C MET A 1 6.69 19.35 -45.13
N THR A 2 7.90 18.82 -44.99
CA THR A 2 8.23 17.86 -43.93
C THR A 2 8.50 18.63 -42.63
N SER A 3 7.47 18.75 -41.80
CA SER A 3 7.58 19.36 -40.47
C SER A 3 8.66 18.60 -39.67
N LYS A 4 9.71 19.31 -39.26
CA LYS A 4 10.79 18.76 -38.42
C LYS A 4 10.15 18.15 -37.17
N ARG A 5 10.41 16.86 -36.90
CA ARG A 5 9.87 16.20 -35.70
C ARG A 5 10.45 16.90 -34.47
N LYS A 6 9.62 17.68 -33.78
CA LYS A 6 9.98 18.24 -32.48
C LYS A 6 10.13 17.07 -31.51
N LEU A 7 11.33 16.91 -30.95
CA LEU A 7 11.60 15.91 -29.92
C LEU A 7 11.19 16.51 -28.58
N TYR A 8 10.33 15.81 -27.84
CA TYR A 8 9.92 16.20 -26.50
C TYR A 8 10.69 15.37 -25.49
N ARG A 9 11.21 16.03 -24.46
CA ARG A 9 11.81 15.34 -23.30
C ARG A 9 10.70 14.71 -22.44
N GLU A 10 11.06 13.80 -21.55
CA GLU A 10 10.07 13.01 -20.80
C GLU A 10 9.32 13.86 -19.77
N ASP A 11 10.02 14.77 -19.10
CA ASP A 11 9.49 15.80 -18.21
C ASP A 11 8.48 16.72 -18.90
N GLU A 12 8.79 17.18 -20.12
CA GLU A 12 7.87 18.00 -20.92
C GLU A 12 6.59 17.24 -21.26
N LYS A 13 6.70 15.96 -21.63
CA LYS A 13 5.52 15.12 -21.93
C LYS A 13 4.63 14.97 -20.69
N LEU A 14 5.22 14.73 -19.51
CA LEU A 14 4.48 14.61 -18.26
C LEU A 14 3.80 15.93 -17.87
N PHE A 15 4.49 17.05 -18.04
CA PHE A 15 3.93 18.37 -17.81
C PHE A 15 2.71 18.65 -18.70
N PHE A 16 2.81 18.35 -20.00
CA PHE A 16 1.68 18.50 -20.92
C PHE A 16 0.54 17.55 -20.59
N LEU A 17 0.83 16.32 -20.17
CA LEU A 17 -0.19 15.34 -19.80
C LEU A 17 -0.96 15.79 -18.55
N HIS A 18 -0.26 16.25 -17.52
CA HIS A 18 -0.87 16.82 -16.31
C HIS A 18 -1.74 18.04 -16.65
N SER A 19 -1.20 18.97 -17.43
CA SER A 19 -1.91 20.18 -17.88
C SER A 19 -3.16 19.84 -18.70
N TYR A 20 -3.09 18.81 -19.55
CA TYR A 20 -4.24 18.35 -20.34
C TYR A 20 -5.38 17.87 -19.44
N TYR A 21 -5.11 16.99 -18.48
CA TYR A 21 -6.12 16.49 -17.55
C TYR A 21 -6.72 17.59 -16.66
N GLN A 22 -5.91 18.56 -16.25
CA GLN A 22 -6.39 19.71 -15.46
C GLN A 22 -7.22 20.70 -16.29
N SER A 23 -6.92 20.84 -17.58
CA SER A 23 -7.57 21.83 -18.45
C SER A 23 -9.01 21.47 -18.84
N GLY A 24 -9.38 20.19 -18.82
CA GLY A 24 -10.67 19.70 -19.33
C GLY A 24 -10.90 19.94 -20.83
N MET A 25 -9.87 20.36 -21.57
CA MET A 25 -9.97 20.68 -23.00
C MET A 25 -10.08 19.42 -23.85
N SER A 26 -10.71 19.55 -25.03
CA SER A 26 -10.60 18.50 -26.05
C SER A 26 -9.16 18.40 -26.56
N LYS A 27 -8.74 17.20 -26.96
CA LYS A 27 -7.37 16.94 -27.48
C LYS A 27 -6.96 17.91 -28.59
N HIS A 28 -7.89 18.24 -29.48
CA HIS A 28 -7.66 19.17 -30.59
C HIS A 28 -7.47 20.62 -30.10
N ALA A 29 -8.25 21.05 -29.11
CA ALA A 29 -8.12 22.38 -28.53
C ALA A 29 -6.79 22.51 -27.76
N PHE A 30 -6.46 21.48 -26.97
CA PHE A 30 -5.21 21.43 -26.22
C PHE A 30 -3.97 21.44 -27.13
N CYS A 31 -3.95 20.62 -28.20
CA CYS A 31 -2.82 20.60 -29.13
C CYS A 31 -2.61 21.93 -29.83
N ARG A 32 -3.69 22.65 -30.18
CA ARG A 32 -3.59 24.01 -30.76
C ARG A 32 -3.06 25.03 -29.76
N ALA A 33 -3.53 24.99 -28.51
CA ALA A 33 -3.10 25.93 -27.47
C ALA A 33 -1.62 25.74 -27.08
N HIS A 34 -1.15 24.49 -27.03
CA HIS A 34 0.21 24.15 -26.56
C HIS A 34 1.21 23.85 -27.69
N GLY A 35 0.84 24.09 -28.95
CA GLY A 35 1.73 23.91 -30.10
C GLY A 35 2.15 22.46 -30.35
N ILE A 36 1.31 21.48 -29.97
CA ILE A 36 1.54 20.06 -30.23
C ILE A 36 1.08 19.76 -31.65
N CYS A 37 1.97 19.14 -32.44
CA CYS A 37 1.78 18.96 -33.88
C CYS A 37 0.48 18.23 -34.27
N CYS A 38 0.04 17.25 -33.47
CA CYS A 38 -1.20 16.53 -33.74
C CYS A 38 -1.77 15.86 -32.48
N PRO A 39 -3.09 15.66 -32.41
CA PRO A 39 -3.73 14.87 -31.33
C PRO A 39 -3.26 13.42 -31.24
N ALA A 40 -2.80 12.84 -32.36
CA ALA A 40 -2.24 11.49 -32.37
C ALA A 40 -0.98 11.37 -31.51
N LEU A 41 -0.15 12.42 -31.47
CA LEU A 41 1.03 12.48 -30.62
C LEU A 41 0.65 12.58 -29.14
N LEU A 42 -0.36 13.39 -28.80
CA LEU A 42 -0.88 13.46 -27.43
C LEU A 42 -1.49 12.11 -26.99
N ASN A 43 -2.21 11.43 -27.89
CA ASN A 43 -2.77 10.10 -27.62
C ASN A 43 -1.68 9.05 -27.38
N SER A 44 -0.57 9.10 -28.11
CA SER A 44 0.52 8.13 -27.88
C SER A 44 1.19 8.34 -26.52
N TRP A 45 1.27 9.58 -26.04
CA TRP A 45 1.71 9.88 -24.67
C TRP A 45 0.71 9.35 -23.64
N ILE A 46 -0.58 9.69 -23.78
CA ILE A 46 -1.64 9.20 -22.90
C ILE A 46 -1.57 7.67 -22.77
N LYS A 47 -1.49 6.95 -23.89
CA LYS A 47 -1.41 5.48 -23.90
C LYS A 47 -0.13 4.93 -23.26
N LYS A 48 1.01 5.60 -23.48
CA LYS A 48 2.29 5.19 -22.87
C LYS A 48 2.24 5.28 -21.35
N TYR A 49 1.68 6.36 -20.82
CA TYR A 49 1.65 6.63 -19.38
C TYR A 49 0.43 6.04 -18.65
N SER A 50 -0.65 5.70 -19.35
CA SER A 50 -1.77 4.95 -18.76
C SER A 50 -1.34 3.56 -18.32
N ASN A 51 -0.50 2.89 -19.12
CA ASN A 51 -0.03 1.54 -18.82
C ASN A 51 0.97 1.52 -17.66
N LEU A 52 1.74 2.59 -17.49
CA LEU A 52 2.65 2.75 -16.35
C LEU A 52 1.88 2.92 -15.03
N ALA A 53 0.72 3.58 -15.06
CA ALA A 53 -0.17 3.65 -13.91
C ALA A 53 -0.78 2.27 -13.57
N GLU A 54 -0.93 1.39 -14.56
CA GLU A 54 -1.39 0.00 -14.39
C GLU A 54 -0.28 -0.88 -13.78
N GLU A 55 0.98 -0.70 -14.18
CA GLU A 55 2.15 -1.37 -13.56
C GLU A 55 2.45 -0.88 -12.14
N LEU A 56 2.12 0.38 -11.82
CA LEU A 56 2.27 0.98 -10.48
C LEU A 56 1.02 0.84 -9.60
N SER A 57 -0.08 0.33 -10.15
CA SER A 57 -1.22 -0.04 -9.34
C SER A 57 -0.82 -1.22 -8.46
N LEU A 58 -1.11 -1.11 -7.17
CA LEU A 58 -1.10 -2.26 -6.25
C LEU A 58 -1.85 -3.42 -6.94
N PRO A 59 -1.46 -4.69 -6.70
CA PRO A 59 -2.11 -5.84 -7.33
C PRO A 59 -3.62 -5.60 -7.32
N SER A 60 -4.20 -5.55 -8.53
CA SER A 60 -5.65 -5.41 -8.71
C SER A 60 -6.29 -6.25 -7.64
N GLU A 61 -7.08 -5.59 -6.79
CA GLU A 61 -7.86 -6.19 -5.71
C GLU A 61 -8.27 -7.57 -6.19
N GLN A 62 -7.65 -8.62 -5.62
CA GLN A 62 -7.94 -10.00 -6.04
C GLN A 62 -9.44 -10.07 -6.16
N GLU A 63 -9.94 -10.39 -7.36
CA GLU A 63 -11.37 -10.48 -7.64
C GLU A 63 -12.01 -11.10 -6.40
N SER A 64 -12.74 -10.28 -5.65
CA SER A 64 -13.40 -10.74 -4.45
C SER A 64 -14.22 -11.94 -4.91
N PRO A 65 -14.00 -13.15 -4.36
CA PRO A 65 -14.72 -14.32 -4.83
C PRO A 65 -16.19 -13.97 -4.79
N ASP A 66 -16.87 -14.09 -5.94
CA ASP A 66 -18.26 -13.69 -6.12
C ASP A 66 -19.11 -14.20 -4.95
N MET A 67 -19.38 -13.29 -4.00
CA MET A 67 -20.05 -13.60 -2.73
C MET A 67 -21.50 -13.98 -2.96
N SER A 68 -22.02 -13.78 -4.18
CA SER A 68 -23.39 -14.07 -4.58
C SER A 68 -23.68 -15.58 -4.70
N ASN A 69 -22.66 -16.44 -4.80
CA ASN A 69 -22.82 -17.88 -4.98
C ASN A 69 -22.48 -18.73 -3.73
N ARG A 70 -22.17 -18.11 -2.59
CA ARG A 70 -21.80 -18.84 -1.38
C ARG A 70 -23.01 -19.19 -0.51
N SER A 71 -23.17 -20.47 -0.15
CA SER A 71 -24.27 -20.94 0.70
C SER A 71 -24.21 -20.32 2.11
N LYS A 72 -25.38 -20.13 2.75
CA LYS A 72 -25.48 -19.57 4.12
C LYS A 72 -24.74 -20.43 5.14
N GLU A 73 -24.64 -21.73 4.88
CA GLU A 73 -23.94 -22.73 5.68
C GLU A 73 -22.42 -22.48 5.64
N ALA A 74 -21.85 -22.19 4.47
CA ALA A 74 -20.42 -21.92 4.33
C ALA A 74 -19.98 -20.66 5.08
N TYR A 75 -20.87 -19.68 5.25
CA TYR A 75 -20.62 -18.49 6.09
C TYR A 75 -20.66 -18.82 7.58
N LYS A 76 -21.52 -19.74 8.03
CA LYS A 76 -21.59 -20.15 9.44
C LYS A 76 -20.33 -20.89 9.85
N ASP A 77 -19.85 -21.79 9.00
CA ASP A 77 -18.64 -22.57 9.27
C ASP A 77 -17.39 -21.69 9.31
N GLU A 78 -17.24 -20.77 8.35
CA GLU A 78 -16.13 -19.81 8.37
C GLU A 78 -16.18 -18.93 9.62
N ASN A 79 -17.36 -18.40 9.98
CA ASN A 79 -17.51 -17.60 11.19
C ASN A 79 -17.17 -18.40 12.47
N ALA A 80 -17.52 -19.69 12.52
CA ALA A 80 -17.16 -20.55 13.64
C ALA A 80 -15.64 -20.77 13.73
N GLN A 81 -14.99 -21.00 12.57
CA GLN A 81 -13.54 -21.13 12.49
C GLN A 81 -12.81 -19.84 12.89
N LEU A 82 -13.28 -18.69 12.40
CA LEU A 82 -12.74 -17.38 12.76
C LEU A 82 -12.86 -17.11 14.26
N LYS A 83 -14.04 -17.36 14.86
CA LYS A 83 -14.24 -17.21 16.31
C LYS A 83 -13.33 -18.12 17.13
N LYS A 84 -13.13 -19.36 16.68
CA LYS A 84 -12.20 -20.30 17.32
C LYS A 84 -10.76 -19.77 17.26
N ARG A 85 -10.34 -19.27 16.09
CA ARG A 85 -9.00 -18.72 15.90
C ARG A 85 -8.76 -17.48 16.76
N ILE A 86 -9.74 -16.58 16.85
CA ILE A 86 -9.68 -15.40 17.72
C ILE A 86 -9.47 -15.82 19.18
N LYS A 87 -10.28 -16.75 19.68
CA LYS A 87 -10.16 -17.24 21.06
C LYS A 87 -8.80 -17.89 21.35
N GLU A 88 -8.25 -18.65 20.39
CA GLU A 88 -6.92 -19.24 20.51
C GLU A 88 -5.82 -18.17 20.56
N LEU A 89 -5.91 -17.15 19.69
CA LEU A 89 -4.96 -16.04 19.64
C LEU A 89 -5.01 -15.20 20.92
N GLU A 90 -6.20 -14.89 21.43
CA GLU A 90 -6.38 -14.18 22.70
C GLU A 90 -5.77 -14.96 23.87
N LYS A 91 -5.95 -16.29 23.89
CA LYS A 91 -5.36 -17.16 24.91
C LYS A 91 -3.84 -17.21 24.81
N ALA A 92 -3.29 -17.29 23.60
CA ALA A 92 -1.83 -17.26 23.40
C ALA A 92 -1.25 -15.91 23.83
N LEU A 93 -1.94 -14.82 23.53
CA LEU A 93 -1.54 -13.48 23.92
C LEU A 93 -1.58 -13.28 25.44
N SER A 94 -2.63 -13.76 26.11
CA SER A 94 -2.72 -13.68 27.57
C SER A 94 -1.63 -14.50 28.25
N PHE A 95 -1.32 -15.69 27.73
CA PHE A 95 -0.24 -16.52 28.24
C PHE A 95 1.14 -15.85 28.06
N SER A 96 1.43 -15.29 26.89
CA SER A 96 2.69 -14.59 26.64
C SER A 96 2.88 -13.36 27.55
N LYS A 97 1.80 -12.61 27.80
CA LYS A 97 1.82 -11.47 28.75
C LYS A 97 2.11 -11.95 30.18
N LEU A 98 1.42 -12.99 30.63
CA LEU A 98 1.62 -13.56 31.95
C LEU A 98 3.04 -14.12 32.13
N GLU A 99 3.57 -14.79 31.11
CA GLU A 99 4.94 -15.30 31.11
C GLU A 99 5.95 -14.16 31.24
N THR A 100 5.75 -13.07 30.50
CA THR A 100 6.60 -11.87 30.58
C THR A 100 6.52 -11.26 31.99
N GLU A 101 5.32 -11.11 32.55
CA GLU A 101 5.13 -10.58 33.90
C GLU A 101 5.78 -11.45 34.97
N ALA A 102 5.66 -12.78 34.87
CA ALA A 102 6.30 -13.72 35.78
C ALA A 102 7.84 -13.63 35.70
N ARG A 103 8.39 -13.49 34.50
CA ARG A 103 9.84 -13.29 34.28
C ARG A 103 10.31 -11.97 34.90
N GLU A 104 9.57 -10.88 34.71
CA GLU A 104 9.89 -9.57 35.30
C GLU A 104 9.82 -9.60 36.84
N LEU A 105 8.85 -10.30 37.41
CA LEU A 105 8.73 -10.49 38.85
C LEU A 105 9.89 -11.30 39.42
N MET A 106 10.28 -12.39 38.74
CA MET A 106 11.44 -13.20 39.13
C MET A 106 12.72 -12.37 39.12
N ILE A 107 12.93 -11.55 38.08
CA ILE A 107 14.07 -10.62 38.02
C ILE A 107 14.03 -9.66 39.20
N THR A 108 12.88 -9.03 39.46
CA THR A 108 12.72 -8.06 40.56
C THR A 108 13.06 -8.70 41.91
N ARG A 109 12.55 -9.92 42.19
CA ARG A 109 12.87 -10.65 43.43
C ARG A 109 14.34 -11.02 43.54
N ALA A 110 14.99 -11.39 42.44
CA ALA A 110 16.42 -11.70 42.45
C ALA A 110 17.27 -10.44 42.71
N GLU A 111 16.93 -9.31 42.09
CA GLU A 111 17.59 -8.02 42.35
C GLU A 111 17.43 -7.60 43.82
N GLU A 112 16.22 -7.76 44.41
CA GLU A 112 15.94 -7.47 45.82
C GLU A 112 16.75 -8.35 46.79
N LEU A 113 16.83 -9.67 46.54
CA LEU A 113 17.47 -10.62 47.45
C LEU A 113 19.01 -10.57 47.38
N PHE A 114 19.56 -10.40 46.19
CA PHE A 114 21.01 -10.47 45.96
C PHE A 114 21.66 -9.10 45.83
N ASN A 115 20.87 -8.03 45.71
CA ASN A 115 21.34 -6.65 45.57
C ASN A 115 22.27 -6.45 44.36
N ILE A 116 22.08 -7.25 43.30
CA ILE A 116 22.84 -7.20 42.05
C ILE A 116 21.88 -6.73 40.94
N PRO A 117 22.23 -5.70 40.15
CA PRO A 117 21.40 -5.26 39.03
C PRO A 117 21.51 -6.24 37.86
N ILE A 118 20.39 -6.87 37.48
CA ILE A 118 20.30 -7.82 36.38
C ILE A 118 19.79 -7.12 35.11
N ARG A 119 18.93 -6.11 35.25
CA ARG A 119 18.42 -5.32 34.12
C ARG A 119 19.49 -4.40 33.53
N LYS A 120 19.50 -4.24 32.20
CA LYS A 120 20.29 -3.19 31.54
C LYS A 120 19.68 -1.80 31.83
N LYS A 121 20.53 -0.84 32.20
CA LYS A 121 20.11 0.57 32.33
C LYS A 121 19.82 1.14 30.93
N SER A 122 18.66 1.75 30.75
CA SER A 122 18.17 2.34 29.47
C SER A 122 18.96 3.57 28.96
N GLY A 123 20.11 3.88 29.56
CA GLY A 123 20.90 5.08 29.27
C GLY A 123 22.20 4.87 28.47
N ALA A 124 22.50 3.65 28.02
CA ALA A 124 23.68 3.41 27.20
C ALA A 124 23.43 3.95 25.78
N LYS A 125 23.88 5.19 25.52
CA LYS A 125 24.00 5.74 24.17
C LYS A 125 24.97 4.87 23.39
N SER A 126 24.46 4.08 22.43
CA SER A 126 25.23 3.49 21.34
C SER A 126 25.31 4.47 20.17
#